data_AF-A0A383CF67-F1
#
_entry.id   AF-A0A383CF67-F1
#
_cell.length_a   1.000
_cell.length_b   1.000
_cell.length_c   1.000
_cell.angle_alpha   90.00
_cell.angle_beta   90.00
_cell.angle_gamma   90.00
#
_symmetry.space_group_name_H-M   'P 1'
#
loop_
_entity.id
_entity.type
_entity.pdbx_description
1 polymer ?
#
loop_
_entity_poly.entity_id
_entity_poly.type
_entity_poly.pdbx_seq_one_letter_code
_entity_poly.pdbx_strand_id
1 'polypeptide(L)'
;LNCVANGKILRSKFFDDIWIQPAAGDSGGSLGAALAFWHKELKKKRNPSSKDMMMGSYLGPKYNHDQIEKDFKELNCNYKKLAENDLIETVAKELSSEKTIGWFQGRMEFGPRALGGRSILADPRSEKMQKELNLKIKFRESFRPFAPSVLREDVFEWFELNYDSPYMLLVADVKKQLQIPISEENKKLFGIDKLNIKRSSIPAVTHVDYSARIQTVHSDTNPKYYALLKKFKEITGCSVL
;
A
#
# COMPACT_ATOMS: atom_id res chain seq x y z
N LEU A 1 7.32 -6.15 -12.32
CA LEU A 1 7.57 -5.34 -11.10
C LEU A 1 7.87 -3.86 -11.37
N ASN A 2 8.19 -3.44 -12.59
CA ASN A 2 8.38 -2.02 -12.93
C ASN A 2 7.02 -1.29 -13.03
N CYS A 3 6.57 -0.72 -11.91
CA CYS A 3 5.28 -0.05 -11.81
C CYS A 3 5.14 1.21 -12.68
N VAL A 4 6.25 1.86 -13.04
CA VAL A 4 6.25 3.03 -13.93
C VAL A 4 5.91 2.58 -15.35
N ALA A 5 6.53 1.50 -15.83
CA ALA A 5 6.22 0.91 -17.13
C ALA A 5 4.76 0.42 -17.18
N ASN A 6 4.31 -0.27 -16.13
CA ASN A 6 2.93 -0.74 -16.02
C ASN A 6 1.91 0.41 -16.09
N GLY A 7 2.17 1.52 -15.38
CA GLY A 7 1.29 2.70 -15.43
C GLY A 7 1.24 3.35 -16.82
N LYS A 8 2.35 3.37 -17.55
CA LYS A 8 2.38 3.84 -18.95
C LYS A 8 1.58 2.93 -19.88
N ILE A 9 1.69 1.61 -19.73
CA ILE A 9 0.91 0.64 -20.51
C ILE A 9 -0.59 0.85 -20.25
N LEU A 10 -1.00 0.95 -18.98
CA LEU A 10 -2.42 1.20 -18.63
C LEU A 10 -2.96 2.47 -19.29
N ARG A 11 -2.21 3.59 -19.18
CA ARG A 11 -2.62 4.88 -19.75
C ARG A 11 -2.63 4.90 -21.28
N SER A 12 -1.84 4.05 -21.93
CA SER A 12 -1.77 4.00 -23.38
C SER A 12 -3.08 3.55 -24.03
N LYS A 13 -3.93 2.81 -23.30
CA LYS A 13 -5.16 2.19 -23.80
C LYS A 13 -4.95 1.30 -25.04
N PHE A 14 -3.74 0.80 -25.26
CA PHE A 14 -3.47 -0.21 -26.30
C PHE A 14 -4.08 -1.58 -25.97
N PHE A 15 -4.37 -1.83 -24.69
CA PHE A 15 -5.05 -3.02 -24.21
C PHE A 15 -6.32 -2.59 -23.48
N ASP A 16 -7.39 -3.38 -23.62
CA ASP A 16 -8.64 -3.18 -22.88
C ASP A 16 -8.42 -3.35 -21.37
N ASP A 17 -7.55 -4.30 -21.01
CA ASP A 17 -7.25 -4.63 -19.63
C ASP A 17 -5.81 -5.14 -19.46
N ILE A 18 -5.25 -4.98 -18.26
CA ILE A 18 -3.94 -5.53 -17.91
C ILE A 18 -3.99 -6.25 -16.57
N TRP A 19 -3.40 -7.43 -16.51
CA TRP A 19 -3.22 -8.15 -15.24
C TRP A 19 -1.73 -8.35 -14.98
N ILE A 20 -1.28 -7.93 -13.80
CA ILE A 20 0.11 -8.00 -13.40
C ILE A 20 0.20 -8.80 -12.10
N GLN A 21 0.90 -9.93 -12.16
CA GLN A 21 1.07 -10.82 -11.02
C GLN A 21 1.96 -10.13 -9.93
N PRO A 22 1.59 -10.17 -8.62
CA PRO A 22 2.27 -9.41 -7.55
C PRO A 22 3.71 -9.83 -7.26
N ALA A 23 4.06 -11.08 -7.57
CA ALA A 23 5.38 -11.69 -7.44
C ALA A 23 6.03 -11.94 -8.82
N ALA A 24 5.85 -11.04 -9.80
CA ALA A 24 6.30 -11.21 -11.19
C ALA A 24 7.83 -11.18 -11.41
N GLY A 25 8.61 -11.50 -10.38
CA GLY A 25 10.02 -11.88 -10.50
C GLY A 25 10.17 -13.39 -10.22
N ASP A 26 11.36 -13.81 -9.80
CA ASP A 26 11.68 -15.23 -9.59
C ASP A 26 10.77 -15.93 -8.56
N SER A 27 10.26 -15.19 -7.57
CA SER A 27 9.36 -15.74 -6.55
C SER A 27 8.07 -16.30 -7.14
N GLY A 28 7.54 -15.72 -8.23
CA GLY A 28 6.34 -16.22 -8.92
C GLY A 28 6.57 -17.48 -9.76
N GLY A 29 7.82 -17.89 -9.97
CA GLY A 29 8.17 -19.04 -10.81
C GLY A 29 7.58 -20.36 -10.30
N SER A 30 7.51 -20.56 -8.98
CA SER A 30 6.91 -21.75 -8.37
C SER A 30 5.41 -21.89 -8.70
N LEU A 31 4.67 -20.79 -8.60
CA LEU A 31 3.26 -20.72 -9.00
C LEU A 31 3.11 -20.99 -10.51
N GLY A 32 3.97 -20.35 -11.32
CA GLY A 32 3.97 -20.55 -12.77
C GLY A 32 4.23 -22.01 -13.16
N ALA A 33 5.20 -22.67 -12.54
CA ALA A 33 5.53 -24.06 -12.76
C ALA A 33 4.37 -25.00 -12.38
N ALA A 34 3.75 -24.79 -11.22
CA ALA A 34 2.59 -25.57 -10.79
C ALA A 34 1.39 -25.41 -11.73
N LEU A 35 1.08 -24.18 -12.16
CA LEU A 35 0.01 -23.90 -13.12
C LEU A 35 0.31 -24.47 -14.51
N ALA A 36 1.58 -24.42 -14.94
CA ALA A 36 2.01 -25.01 -16.20
C ALA A 36 1.86 -26.54 -16.18
N PHE A 37 2.29 -27.22 -15.11
CA PHE A 37 2.13 -28.66 -14.95
C PHE A 37 0.65 -29.06 -14.92
N TRP A 38 -0.18 -28.34 -14.14
CA TRP A 38 -1.63 -28.57 -14.08
C TRP A 38 -2.28 -28.53 -15.46
N HIS A 39 -1.94 -27.53 -16.26
CA HIS A 39 -2.59 -27.36 -17.56
C HIS A 39 -1.97 -28.24 -18.66
N LYS A 40 -0.64 -28.28 -18.76
CA LYS A 40 0.08 -28.94 -19.86
C LYS A 40 0.21 -30.45 -19.65
N GLU A 41 0.59 -30.88 -18.44
CA GLU A 41 0.87 -32.29 -18.16
C GLU A 41 -0.40 -33.03 -17.72
N LEU A 42 -1.15 -32.46 -16.75
CA LEU A 42 -2.37 -33.11 -16.25
C LEU A 42 -3.61 -32.88 -17.13
N LYS A 43 -3.47 -32.12 -18.24
CA LYS A 43 -4.55 -31.74 -19.18
C LYS A 43 -5.78 -31.17 -18.49
N LYS A 44 -5.61 -30.55 -17.32
CA LYS A 44 -6.72 -29.92 -16.60
C LYS A 44 -7.05 -28.56 -17.20
N LYS A 45 -8.33 -28.18 -17.10
CA LYS A 45 -8.80 -26.87 -17.59
C LYS A 45 -8.20 -25.74 -16.76
N ARG A 46 -7.91 -24.63 -17.44
CA ARG A 46 -7.67 -23.35 -16.78
C ARG A 46 -9.02 -22.78 -16.35
N ASN A 47 -9.07 -22.13 -15.19
CA ASN A 47 -10.24 -21.41 -14.71
C ASN A 47 -9.90 -19.91 -14.67
N PRO A 48 -9.83 -19.23 -15.84
CA PRO A 48 -9.61 -17.80 -15.87
C PRO A 48 -10.80 -17.10 -15.20
N SER A 49 -10.50 -16.05 -14.43
CA SER A 49 -11.49 -15.17 -13.83
C SER A 49 -11.11 -13.74 -14.19
N SER A 50 -12.11 -12.90 -14.43
CA SER A 50 -11.91 -11.45 -14.53
C SER A 50 -11.65 -10.82 -13.16
N LYS A 51 -11.90 -11.55 -12.08
CA LYS A 51 -11.60 -11.11 -10.71
C LYS A 51 -10.19 -11.50 -10.32
N ASP A 52 -9.65 -10.74 -9.37
CA ASP A 52 -8.36 -11.01 -8.78
C ASP A 52 -8.35 -12.33 -7.96
N MET A 53 -7.80 -13.38 -8.56
CA MET A 53 -7.71 -14.72 -7.93
C MET A 53 -6.56 -14.85 -6.93
N MET A 54 -5.66 -13.86 -6.87
CA MET A 54 -4.56 -13.85 -5.91
C MET A 54 -4.99 -13.29 -4.54
N MET A 55 -6.24 -12.79 -4.42
CA MET A 55 -6.89 -12.37 -3.16
C MET A 55 -5.99 -11.45 -2.31
N GLY A 56 -5.51 -10.34 -2.89
CA GLY A 56 -4.62 -9.41 -2.19
C GLY A 56 -3.23 -9.98 -1.87
N SER A 57 -2.89 -11.14 -2.44
CA SER A 57 -1.65 -11.89 -2.23
C SER A 57 -1.47 -12.38 -0.79
N TYR A 58 -2.52 -12.49 0.01
CA TYR A 58 -2.45 -12.95 1.40
C TYR A 58 -2.31 -14.48 1.50
N LEU A 59 -1.27 -15.04 0.89
CA LEU A 59 -1.05 -16.48 0.74
C LEU A 59 -0.06 -17.06 1.75
N GLY A 60 0.67 -16.20 2.47
CA GLY A 60 1.64 -16.60 3.48
C GLY A 60 1.02 -17.05 4.82
N PRO A 61 1.85 -17.29 5.84
CA PRO A 61 1.40 -17.74 7.16
C PRO A 61 0.47 -16.73 7.86
N LYS A 62 -0.47 -17.25 8.65
CA LYS A 62 -1.26 -16.51 9.63
C LYS A 62 -0.88 -17.00 11.02
N TYR A 63 -0.84 -16.08 11.98
CA TYR A 63 -0.52 -16.38 13.37
C TYR A 63 -1.81 -16.36 14.20
N ASN A 64 -1.94 -17.32 15.12
CA ASN A 64 -3.05 -17.36 16.07
C ASN A 64 -2.82 -16.33 17.17
N HIS A 65 -3.90 -15.66 17.61
CA HIS A 65 -3.86 -14.72 18.73
C HIS A 65 -3.38 -15.37 20.02
N ASP A 66 -3.76 -16.64 20.28
CA ASP A 66 -3.32 -17.34 21.50
C ASP A 66 -1.81 -17.57 21.50
N GLN A 67 -1.24 -17.88 20.32
CA GLN A 67 0.21 -18.03 20.17
C GLN A 67 0.92 -16.68 20.36
N ILE A 68 0.42 -15.61 19.73
CA ILE A 68 0.99 -14.26 19.90
C ILE A 68 0.96 -13.83 21.37
N GLU A 69 -0.14 -14.10 22.07
CA GLU A 69 -0.30 -13.74 23.48
C GLU A 69 0.67 -14.54 24.37
N LYS A 70 0.86 -15.83 24.06
CA LYS A 70 1.86 -16.67 24.72
C LYS A 70 3.27 -16.11 24.50
N ASP A 71 3.64 -15.79 23.26
CA ASP A 71 4.95 -15.23 22.93
C ASP A 71 5.18 -13.89 23.66
N PHE A 72 4.18 -13.02 23.74
CA PHE A 72 4.27 -11.75 24.46
C PHE A 72 4.48 -11.94 25.97
N LYS A 73 3.81 -12.94 26.57
CA LYS A 73 4.00 -13.30 27.99
C LYS A 73 5.41 -13.84 28.23
N GLU A 74 5.90 -14.74 27.39
CA GLU A 74 7.25 -15.31 27.50
C GLU A 74 8.35 -14.23 27.35
N LEU A 75 8.11 -13.24 26.50
CA LEU A 75 9.01 -12.11 26.29
C LEU A 75 8.84 -10.98 27.32
N ASN A 76 7.95 -11.13 28.31
CA ASN A 76 7.60 -10.09 29.30
C ASN A 76 7.25 -8.73 28.65
N CYS A 77 6.54 -8.77 27.51
CA CYS A 77 6.13 -7.58 26.79
C CYS A 77 5.05 -6.82 27.57
N ASN A 78 5.10 -5.48 27.55
CA ASN A 78 3.99 -4.64 27.99
C ASN A 78 3.00 -4.47 26.83
N TYR A 79 1.79 -5.03 26.95
CA TYR A 79 0.76 -4.96 25.92
C TYR A 79 -0.64 -4.82 26.50
N LYS A 80 -1.56 -4.31 25.67
CA LYS A 80 -2.99 -4.27 25.95
C LYS A 80 -3.74 -5.01 24.86
N LYS A 81 -4.61 -5.93 25.25
CA LYS A 81 -5.54 -6.60 24.33
C LYS A 81 -6.78 -5.70 24.15
N LEU A 82 -7.16 -5.47 22.91
CA LEU A 82 -8.31 -4.66 22.53
C LEU A 82 -9.28 -5.50 21.69
N ALA A 83 -10.58 -5.20 21.79
CA ALA A 83 -11.53 -5.67 20.79
C ALA A 83 -11.22 -5.02 19.44
N GLU A 84 -11.67 -5.64 18.35
CA GLU A 84 -11.30 -5.20 17.00
C GLU A 84 -11.71 -3.75 16.68
N ASN A 85 -12.92 -3.36 17.09
CA ASN A 85 -13.41 -1.98 16.89
C ASN A 85 -12.58 -0.97 17.68
N ASP A 86 -12.24 -1.28 18.94
CA ASP A 86 -11.41 -0.41 19.78
C ASP A 86 -9.97 -0.31 19.24
N LEU A 87 -9.44 -1.41 18.70
CA LEU A 87 -8.13 -1.43 18.04
C LEU A 87 -8.12 -0.51 16.82
N ILE A 88 -9.12 -0.61 15.95
CA ILE A 88 -9.25 0.21 14.75
C ILE A 88 -9.39 1.69 15.13
N GLU A 89 -10.27 2.02 16.09
CA GLU A 89 -10.45 3.37 16.61
C GLU A 89 -9.14 3.94 17.17
N THR A 90 -8.45 3.16 18.01
CA THR A 90 -7.18 3.59 18.64
C THR A 90 -6.12 3.81 17.57
N VAL A 91 -5.92 2.87 16.66
CA VAL A 91 -4.88 2.97 15.63
C VAL A 91 -5.17 4.12 14.66
N ALA A 92 -6.42 4.33 14.26
CA ALA A 92 -6.78 5.47 13.41
C ALA A 92 -6.51 6.82 14.11
N LYS A 93 -6.81 6.93 15.42
CA LYS A 93 -6.48 8.12 16.22
C LYS A 93 -4.98 8.36 16.34
N GLU A 94 -4.20 7.33 16.66
CA GLU A 94 -2.75 7.43 16.77
C GLU A 94 -2.11 7.80 15.42
N LEU A 95 -2.58 7.20 14.31
CA LEU A 95 -2.18 7.59 12.96
C LEU A 95 -2.52 9.05 12.68
N SER A 96 -3.73 9.52 13.03
CA SER A 96 -4.14 10.91 12.82
C SER A 96 -3.32 11.92 13.65
N SER A 97 -2.67 11.43 14.71
CA SER A 97 -1.74 12.17 15.55
C SER A 97 -0.28 12.01 15.09
N GLU A 98 -0.08 11.60 13.83
CA GLU A 98 1.21 11.39 13.17
C GLU A 98 2.12 10.38 13.90
N LYS A 99 1.55 9.36 14.54
CA LYS A 99 2.34 8.22 15.05
C LYS A 99 2.61 7.22 13.93
N THR A 100 3.76 6.54 14.03
CA THR A 100 4.07 5.39 13.19
C THR A 100 3.58 4.11 13.86
N ILE A 101 2.85 3.27 13.12
CA ILE A 101 2.27 2.04 13.64
C ILE A 101 2.82 0.83 12.89
N GLY A 102 3.38 -0.13 13.63
CA GLY A 102 3.60 -1.48 13.12
C GLY A 102 2.26 -2.22 13.03
N TRP A 103 1.87 -2.63 11.82
CA TRP A 103 0.60 -3.29 11.54
C TRP A 103 0.82 -4.73 11.10
N PHE A 104 0.45 -5.66 11.99
CA PHE A 104 0.62 -7.09 11.83
C PHE A 104 -0.73 -7.79 11.99
N GLN A 105 -1.31 -8.27 10.89
CA GLN A 105 -2.61 -8.96 10.92
C GLN A 105 -2.77 -9.94 9.77
N GLY A 106 -3.63 -10.95 9.97
CA GLY A 106 -4.01 -11.88 8.92
C GLY A 106 -2.84 -12.68 8.32
N ARG A 107 -3.05 -13.19 7.11
CA ARG A 107 -2.02 -13.90 6.34
C ARG A 107 -1.01 -12.90 5.77
N MET A 108 0.25 -13.30 5.77
CA MET A 108 1.32 -12.52 5.15
C MET A 108 1.16 -12.46 3.63
N GLU A 109 1.55 -11.32 3.06
CA GLU A 109 1.59 -11.05 1.63
C GLU A 109 2.67 -11.90 0.93
N PHE A 110 2.35 -12.43 -0.25
CA PHE A 110 3.31 -13.04 -1.15
C PHE A 110 3.81 -12.02 -2.17
N GLY A 111 5.13 -11.90 -2.28
CA GLY A 111 5.79 -10.89 -3.11
C GLY A 111 6.50 -9.82 -2.29
N PRO A 112 7.11 -8.82 -2.96
CA PRO A 112 8.05 -7.89 -2.31
C PRO A 112 7.38 -6.67 -1.65
N ARG A 113 6.05 -6.60 -1.63
CA ARG A 113 5.30 -5.43 -1.15
C ARG A 113 4.49 -5.79 0.09
N ALA A 114 4.57 -4.93 1.09
CA ALA A 114 3.61 -4.90 2.19
C ALA A 114 2.30 -4.28 1.68
N LEU A 115 1.18 -4.93 1.93
CA LEU A 115 -0.16 -4.60 1.43
C LEU A 115 -1.19 -4.64 2.57
N GLY A 116 -0.82 -4.23 3.78
CA GLY A 116 -1.71 -4.17 4.94
C GLY A 116 -1.80 -5.43 5.80
N GLY A 117 -0.99 -6.45 5.54
CA GLY A 117 -0.79 -7.64 6.38
C GLY A 117 0.45 -7.54 7.27
N ARG A 118 1.59 -7.09 6.70
CA ARG A 118 2.86 -6.86 7.41
C ARG A 118 3.43 -5.48 7.05
N SER A 119 2.83 -4.44 7.61
CA SER A 119 3.06 -3.06 7.17
C SER A 119 3.57 -2.17 8.29
N ILE A 120 4.25 -1.08 7.92
CA ILE A 120 4.47 0.08 8.78
C ILE A 120 3.58 1.16 8.21
N LEU A 121 2.62 1.62 9.01
CA LEU A 121 1.61 2.60 8.63
C LEU A 121 1.95 3.96 9.22
N ALA A 122 1.60 5.02 8.51
CA ALA A 122 1.79 6.38 8.96
C ALA A 122 0.81 7.35 8.27
N ASP A 123 0.70 8.57 8.77
CA ASP A 123 -0.19 9.58 8.19
C ASP A 123 0.37 10.14 6.87
N PRO A 124 -0.33 9.99 5.74
CA PRO A 124 0.16 10.49 4.45
C PRO A 124 0.10 12.02 4.34
N ARG A 125 -0.70 12.69 5.18
CA ARG A 125 -0.88 14.16 5.22
C ARG A 125 0.31 14.85 5.87
N SER A 126 1.10 14.11 6.66
CA SER A 126 2.21 14.64 7.43
C SER A 126 3.38 15.07 6.54
N GLU A 127 3.89 16.29 6.75
CA GLU A 127 5.05 16.81 6.03
C GLU A 127 6.38 16.24 6.53
N LYS A 128 6.42 15.78 7.79
CA LYS A 128 7.66 15.25 8.41
C LYS A 128 7.80 13.73 8.30
N MET A 129 6.68 13.01 8.16
CA MET A 129 6.65 11.55 8.29
C MET A 129 7.56 10.84 7.29
N GLN A 130 7.63 11.32 6.05
CA GLN A 130 8.54 10.75 5.04
C GLN A 130 9.99 10.74 5.53
N LYS A 131 10.45 11.89 6.05
CA LYS A 131 11.81 12.06 6.57
C LYS A 131 12.03 11.21 7.82
N GLU A 132 11.09 11.21 8.75
CA GLU A 132 11.20 10.47 10.01
C GLU A 132 11.28 8.95 9.79
N LEU A 133 10.39 8.39 8.96
CA LEU A 133 10.41 6.96 8.65
C LEU A 133 11.70 6.54 7.94
N ASN A 134 12.14 7.32 6.96
CA ASN A 134 13.35 6.99 6.21
C ASN A 134 14.60 7.03 7.08
N LEU A 135 14.75 8.02 7.97
CA LEU A 135 15.94 8.18 8.80
C LEU A 135 15.93 7.32 10.05
N LYS A 136 14.80 7.24 10.78
CA LYS A 136 14.73 6.60 12.11
C LYS A 136 14.38 5.12 12.05
N ILE A 137 13.72 4.65 10.98
CA ILE A 137 13.19 3.28 10.91
C ILE A 137 13.78 2.50 9.75
N LYS A 138 13.84 3.09 8.55
CA LYS A 138 14.31 2.40 7.35
C LYS A 138 15.79 2.60 7.05
N PHE A 139 16.46 3.51 7.78
CA PHE A 139 17.88 3.80 7.65
C PHE A 139 18.32 4.01 6.18
N ARG A 140 17.54 4.80 5.44
CA ARG A 140 17.77 5.11 4.02
C ARG A 140 17.55 6.59 3.72
N GLU A 141 17.74 6.99 2.47
CA GLU A 141 17.68 8.38 2.05
C GLU A 141 16.32 9.03 2.40
N SER A 142 16.36 10.21 3.02
CA SER A 142 15.20 10.84 3.68
C SER A 142 14.03 11.14 2.75
N PHE A 143 14.30 11.31 1.46
CA PHE A 143 13.36 11.75 0.45
C PHE A 143 12.64 10.63 -0.29
N ARG A 144 12.94 9.35 -0.04
CA ARG A 144 12.26 8.27 -0.76
C ARG A 144 10.79 8.23 -0.35
N PRO A 145 9.84 8.49 -1.25
CA PRO A 145 8.43 8.47 -0.90
C PRO A 145 7.95 7.07 -0.56
N PHE A 146 6.88 7.03 0.23
CA PHE A 146 6.16 5.80 0.54
C PHE A 146 5.03 5.60 -0.47
N ALA A 147 4.43 4.41 -0.44
CA ALA A 147 3.36 4.04 -1.35
C ALA A 147 2.03 4.13 -0.60
N PRO A 148 1.01 4.82 -1.16
CA PRO A 148 -0.27 4.96 -0.50
C PRO A 148 -1.14 3.71 -0.65
N SER A 149 -1.93 3.44 0.39
CA SER A 149 -3.13 2.61 0.38
C SER A 149 -4.36 3.50 0.40
N VAL A 150 -5.35 3.23 -0.45
CA VAL A 150 -6.59 4.01 -0.55
C VAL A 150 -7.80 3.10 -0.58
N LEU A 151 -8.92 3.53 0.02
CA LEU A 151 -10.20 2.86 -0.17
C LEU A 151 -10.52 2.77 -1.66
N ARG A 152 -10.90 1.58 -2.14
CA ARG A 152 -11.14 1.35 -3.57
C ARG A 152 -12.14 2.36 -4.15
N GLU A 153 -13.22 2.62 -3.43
CA GLU A 153 -14.30 3.52 -3.82
C GLU A 153 -13.86 4.98 -3.95
N ASP A 154 -12.77 5.38 -3.27
CA ASP A 154 -12.29 6.76 -3.25
C ASP A 154 -11.06 6.97 -4.15
N VAL A 155 -10.54 5.94 -4.82
CA VAL A 155 -9.28 6.04 -5.60
C VAL A 155 -9.30 7.18 -6.62
N PHE A 156 -10.45 7.41 -7.26
CA PHE A 156 -10.61 8.44 -8.29
C PHE A 156 -10.64 9.87 -7.74
N GLU A 157 -10.95 10.03 -6.44
CA GLU A 157 -10.93 11.33 -5.75
C GLU A 157 -9.50 11.77 -5.42
N TRP A 158 -8.60 10.80 -5.19
CA TRP A 158 -7.22 11.06 -4.77
C TRP A 158 -6.20 10.96 -5.88
N PHE A 159 -6.45 10.16 -6.91
CA PHE A 159 -5.50 9.88 -7.98
C PHE A 159 -6.15 9.98 -9.36
N GLU A 160 -5.36 10.27 -10.40
CA GLU A 160 -5.74 10.15 -11.81
C GLU A 160 -5.77 8.67 -12.24
N LEU A 161 -6.57 7.87 -11.51
CA LEU A 161 -6.73 6.45 -11.66
C LEU A 161 -8.17 6.07 -11.33
N ASN A 162 -8.84 5.39 -12.26
CA ASN A 162 -10.11 4.71 -12.01
C ASN A 162 -9.98 3.24 -12.36
N TYR A 163 -9.09 2.54 -11.65
CA TYR A 163 -8.70 1.17 -11.94
C TYR A 163 -8.20 0.49 -10.66
N ASP A 164 -8.39 -0.82 -10.55
CA ASP A 164 -7.96 -1.61 -9.40
C ASP A 164 -6.45 -1.76 -9.37
N SER A 165 -5.82 -1.38 -8.27
CA SER A 165 -4.37 -1.55 -8.06
C SER A 165 -4.10 -2.20 -6.72
N PRO A 166 -4.55 -3.45 -6.45
CA PRO A 166 -4.42 -4.07 -5.13
C PRO A 166 -2.96 -4.37 -4.73
N TYR A 167 -2.02 -4.29 -5.66
CA TYR A 167 -0.65 -4.81 -5.49
C TYR A 167 0.46 -3.76 -5.46
N MET A 168 0.12 -2.47 -5.46
CA MET A 168 1.13 -1.39 -5.64
C MET A 168 1.95 -1.60 -6.92
N LEU A 169 1.32 -2.04 -8.01
CA LEU A 169 1.97 -2.32 -9.28
C LEU A 169 1.66 -1.28 -10.37
N LEU A 170 0.80 -0.31 -10.05
CA LEU A 170 0.46 0.82 -10.92
C LEU A 170 0.88 2.13 -10.27
N VAL A 171 1.30 3.06 -11.12
CA VAL A 171 1.61 4.44 -10.75
C VAL A 171 0.64 5.37 -11.46
N ALA A 172 0.04 6.27 -10.70
CA ALA A 172 -0.76 7.36 -11.22
C ALA A 172 -0.43 8.66 -10.49
N ASP A 173 -0.80 9.78 -11.10
CA ASP A 173 -0.60 11.09 -10.50
C ASP A 173 -1.64 11.32 -9.41
N VAL A 174 -1.27 12.03 -8.35
CA VAL A 174 -2.23 12.59 -7.40
C VAL A 174 -3.17 13.53 -8.16
N LYS A 175 -4.45 13.56 -7.78
CA LYS A 175 -5.47 14.37 -8.45
C LYS A 175 -5.08 15.84 -8.53
N LYS A 176 -5.32 16.50 -9.66
CA LYS A 176 -4.80 17.86 -9.93
C LYS A 176 -5.15 18.89 -8.85
N GLN A 177 -6.38 18.87 -8.33
CA GLN A 177 -6.81 19.81 -7.28
C GLN A 177 -6.13 19.58 -5.92
N LEU A 178 -5.50 18.42 -5.72
CA LEU A 178 -4.77 18.07 -4.50
C LEU A 178 -3.26 18.36 -4.63
N GLN A 179 -2.79 18.68 -5.85
CA GLN A 179 -1.39 19.02 -6.11
C GLN A 179 -1.09 20.46 -5.64
N ILE A 180 0.13 20.67 -5.13
CA ILE A 180 0.65 21.97 -4.74
C ILE A 180 1.70 22.38 -5.77
N PRO A 181 1.42 23.40 -6.62
CA PRO A 181 2.38 23.85 -7.62
C PRO A 181 3.69 24.33 -7.00
N ILE A 182 4.79 24.03 -7.68
CA ILE A 182 6.11 24.52 -7.29
C ILE A 182 6.26 26.00 -7.70
N SER A 183 6.69 26.86 -6.77
CA SER A 183 7.03 28.25 -7.07
C SER A 183 8.27 28.34 -7.98
N GLU A 184 8.41 29.44 -8.73
CA GLU A 184 9.59 29.66 -9.59
C GLU A 184 10.92 29.64 -8.83
N GLU A 185 10.91 30.09 -7.57
CA GLU A 185 12.06 29.99 -6.66
C GLU A 185 12.40 28.52 -6.35
N ASN A 186 11.40 27.73 -5.97
CA ASN A 186 11.58 26.32 -5.64
C ASN A 186 11.96 25.46 -6.87
N LYS A 187 11.67 25.92 -8.09
CA LYS A 187 12.14 25.26 -9.32
C LYS A 187 13.66 25.30 -9.48
N LYS A 188 14.31 26.35 -8.96
CA LYS A 188 15.76 26.54 -9.00
C LYS A 188 16.51 25.67 -8.00
N LEU A 189 15.82 25.13 -6.98
CA LEU A 189 16.40 24.19 -6.03
C LEU A 189 16.88 22.93 -6.75
N PHE A 190 17.97 22.36 -6.26
CA PHE A 190 18.57 21.14 -6.79
C PHE A 190 18.80 20.10 -5.68
N GLY A 191 18.94 18.83 -6.06
CA GLY A 191 19.26 17.76 -5.12
C GLY A 191 18.23 17.61 -4.01
N ILE A 192 18.70 17.53 -2.77
CA ILE A 192 17.89 17.20 -1.59
C ILE A 192 16.87 18.30 -1.24
N ASP A 193 17.18 19.55 -1.53
CA ASP A 193 16.31 20.68 -1.20
C ASP A 193 15.03 20.64 -2.04
N LYS A 194 15.16 20.30 -3.33
CA LYS A 194 14.00 20.12 -4.23
C LYS A 194 13.13 18.94 -3.82
N LEU A 195 13.74 17.89 -3.25
CA LEU A 195 13.06 16.68 -2.82
C LEU A 195 12.21 16.89 -1.57
N ASN A 196 12.57 17.85 -0.71
CA ASN A 196 11.84 18.16 0.52
C ASN A 196 10.64 19.11 0.31
N ILE A 197 10.42 19.61 -0.91
CA ILE A 197 9.30 20.50 -1.20
C ILE A 197 7.99 19.72 -1.27
N LYS A 198 7.01 20.16 -0.48
CA LYS A 198 5.63 19.64 -0.48
C LYS A 198 5.02 19.67 -1.89
N ARG A 199 4.44 18.54 -2.33
CA ARG A 199 3.86 18.37 -3.68
C ARG A 199 2.35 18.23 -3.70
N SER A 200 1.72 17.93 -2.57
CA SER A 200 0.27 17.71 -2.50
C SER A 200 -0.25 17.84 -1.07
N SER A 201 -1.56 17.65 -0.89
CA SER A 201 -2.21 17.46 0.41
C SER A 201 -1.80 16.17 1.13
N ILE A 202 -1.20 15.20 0.43
CA ILE A 202 -0.68 13.92 0.95
C ILE A 202 0.82 13.77 0.65
N PRO A 203 1.67 14.66 1.22
CA PRO A 203 3.06 14.78 0.80
C PRO A 203 3.93 13.55 1.11
N ALA A 204 3.62 12.75 2.13
CA ALA A 204 4.49 11.63 2.51
C ALA A 204 4.54 10.50 1.47
N VAL A 205 3.51 10.43 0.61
CA VAL A 205 3.29 9.39 -0.41
C VAL A 205 3.38 9.94 -1.85
N THR A 206 3.68 11.23 -2.00
CA THR A 206 3.71 11.90 -3.32
C THR A 206 5.16 12.11 -3.77
N HIS A 207 5.47 11.66 -5.00
CA HIS A 207 6.77 11.89 -5.63
C HIS A 207 6.91 13.33 -6.13
N VAL A 208 8.15 13.74 -6.47
CA VAL A 208 8.45 15.08 -7.02
C VAL A 208 7.73 15.40 -8.33
N ASP A 209 7.35 14.38 -9.09
CA ASP A 209 6.58 14.46 -10.33
C ASP A 209 5.07 14.32 -10.10
N TYR A 210 4.62 14.42 -8.83
CA TYR A 210 3.25 14.24 -8.37
C TYR A 210 2.70 12.81 -8.48
N SER A 211 3.53 11.84 -8.88
CA SER A 211 3.11 10.45 -8.98
C SER A 211 3.08 9.74 -7.62
N ALA A 212 2.29 8.68 -7.53
CA ALA A 212 2.27 7.77 -6.41
C ALA A 212 2.00 6.33 -6.87
N ARG A 213 2.52 5.35 -6.13
CA ARG A 213 2.35 3.93 -6.42
C ARG A 213 1.25 3.31 -5.55
N ILE A 214 0.08 3.11 -6.13
CA ILE A 214 -1.17 3.02 -5.37
C ILE A 214 -1.52 1.57 -5.01
N GLN A 215 -1.94 1.34 -3.76
CA GLN A 215 -2.72 0.17 -3.34
C GLN A 215 -4.19 0.54 -3.23
N THR A 216 -5.08 -0.10 -3.98
CA THR A 216 -6.53 -0.06 -3.70
C THR A 216 -6.89 -1.14 -2.69
N VAL A 217 -7.54 -0.76 -1.60
CA VAL A 217 -7.95 -1.66 -0.51
C VAL A 217 -9.45 -1.93 -0.64
N HIS A 218 -9.81 -3.21 -0.63
CA HIS A 218 -11.20 -3.67 -0.75
C HIS A 218 -11.65 -4.41 0.53
N SER A 219 -12.93 -4.32 0.86
CA SER A 219 -13.50 -4.95 2.05
C SER A 219 -13.54 -6.47 1.98
N ASP A 220 -13.62 -7.04 0.78
CA ASP A 220 -13.71 -8.49 0.53
C ASP A 220 -12.35 -9.21 0.63
N THR A 221 -11.25 -8.51 0.34
CA THR A 221 -9.89 -9.06 0.40
C THR A 221 -9.19 -8.80 1.73
N ASN A 222 -9.36 -7.61 2.32
CA ASN A 222 -8.74 -7.27 3.60
C ASN A 222 -9.67 -6.41 4.48
N PRO A 223 -10.71 -7.02 5.10
CA PRO A 223 -11.75 -6.30 5.81
C PRO A 223 -11.23 -5.46 6.98
N LYS A 224 -10.23 -5.96 7.73
CA LYS A 224 -9.66 -5.24 8.88
C LYS A 224 -8.87 -4.00 8.44
N TYR A 225 -8.07 -4.13 7.39
CA TYR A 225 -7.31 -2.99 6.87
C TYR A 225 -8.23 -1.96 6.19
N TYR A 226 -9.23 -2.44 5.44
CA TYR A 226 -10.29 -1.60 4.90
C TYR A 226 -11.01 -0.81 6.00
N ALA A 227 -11.41 -1.48 7.09
CA ALA A 227 -12.06 -0.82 8.22
C ALA A 227 -11.15 0.23 8.90
N LEU A 228 -9.84 -0.03 8.98
CA LEU A 228 -8.88 0.98 9.45
C LEU A 228 -8.83 2.21 8.55
N LEU A 229 -8.71 2.05 7.23
CA LEU A 229 -8.72 3.18 6.29
C LEU A 229 -10.03 3.96 6.38
N LYS A 230 -11.16 3.24 6.45
CA LYS A 230 -12.49 3.86 6.60
C LYS A 230 -12.56 4.67 7.89
N LYS A 231 -12.07 4.13 9.00
CA LYS A 231 -12.06 4.84 10.27
C LYS A 231 -11.13 6.05 10.27
N PHE A 232 -9.98 5.92 9.65
CA PHE A 232 -9.07 7.04 9.44
C PHE A 232 -9.72 8.15 8.61
N LYS A 233 -10.46 7.81 7.54
CA LYS A 233 -11.27 8.76 6.76
C LYS A 233 -12.30 9.48 7.61
N GLU A 234 -13.04 8.77 8.46
CA GLU A 234 -14.04 9.38 9.36
C GLU A 234 -13.42 10.44 10.29
N ILE A 235 -12.21 10.20 10.78
CA ILE A 235 -11.50 11.11 11.70
C ILE A 235 -10.87 12.28 10.96
N THR A 236 -10.33 12.05 9.77
CA THR A 236 -9.40 12.99 9.11
C THR A 236 -9.91 13.62 7.83
N GLY A 237 -10.99 13.08 7.26
CA GLY A 237 -11.42 13.33 5.88
C GLY A 237 -10.54 12.67 4.81
N CYS A 238 -9.45 11.98 5.19
CA CYS A 238 -8.50 11.36 4.27
C CYS A 238 -8.71 9.84 4.20
N SER A 239 -9.02 9.32 3.03
CA SER A 239 -9.15 7.86 2.80
C SER A 239 -7.90 7.19 2.27
N VAL A 240 -6.76 7.87 2.42
CA VAL A 240 -5.42 7.38 2.10
C VAL A 240 -4.66 7.14 3.40
N LEU A 241 -3.85 6.07 3.44
CA LEU A 241 -2.83 5.77 4.45
C LEU A 241 -1.49 5.43 3.79
#